data_AF-A0A9W7Y1L7-F1
#
_entry.id   AF-A0A9W7Y1L7-F1
#
_cell.length_a   1.000
_cell.length_b   1.000
_cell.length_c   1.000
_cell.angle_alpha   90.00
_cell.angle_beta   90.00
_cell.angle_gamma   90.00
#
_symmetry.space_group_name_H-M   'P 1'
#
loop_
_entity.id
_entity.type
_entity.pdbx_description
1 polymer ?
#
loop_
_entity_poly.entity_id
_entity_poly.type
_entity_poly.pdbx_seq_one_letter_code
_entity_poly.pdbx_strand_id
1 'polypeptide(L)'
;DFDRELDAARANRSRIGVEYVLPDLATRRRGFVRAAGDDVAGAQVLPLGNERFAVPEALFHPSDVGLEQGGVHAAVAQAVAACDEALRGVLCANIVLTGGSAALPGFRERLEREVQALVPHRVRIATPADPARWAWHGGCALAAQPDAATRWRVSRAQYEEMGAERTIAHFAALA
;
A
#
# COMPACT_ATOMS: atom_id res chain seq x y z
N ASP A 1 -13.72 -9.13 3.86
CA ASP A 1 -13.63 -9.77 2.53
C ASP A 1 -14.38 -8.84 1.59
N PHE A 2 -13.63 -8.11 0.77
CA PHE A 2 -14.12 -6.90 0.09
C PHE A 2 -15.32 -7.21 -0.82
N ASP A 3 -15.27 -8.28 -1.60
CA ASP A 3 -16.39 -8.59 -2.51
C ASP A 3 -17.60 -9.11 -1.74
N ARG A 4 -17.38 -9.87 -0.66
CA ARG A 4 -18.47 -10.29 0.24
C ARG A 4 -19.13 -9.10 0.94
N GLU A 5 -18.34 -8.10 1.31
CA GLU A 5 -18.84 -6.84 1.89
C GLU A 5 -19.53 -5.99 0.83
N LEU A 6 -19.00 -5.89 -0.38
CA LEU A 6 -19.62 -5.15 -1.50
C LEU A 6 -20.94 -5.78 -1.94
N ASP A 7 -21.01 -7.10 -2.03
CA ASP A 7 -22.25 -7.82 -2.36
C ASP A 7 -23.25 -7.76 -1.20
N ALA A 8 -22.77 -7.79 0.05
CA ALA A 8 -23.61 -7.47 1.21
C ALA A 8 -24.10 -6.00 1.18
N ALA A 9 -23.35 -5.07 0.58
CA ALA A 9 -23.72 -3.66 0.41
C ALA A 9 -24.90 -3.51 -0.54
N ARG A 10 -24.82 -4.25 -1.63
CA ARG A 10 -25.87 -4.33 -2.65
C ARG A 10 -27.14 -4.95 -2.07
N ALA A 11 -27.02 -5.92 -1.15
CA ALA A 11 -28.15 -6.59 -0.51
C ALA A 11 -28.76 -5.81 0.66
N ASN A 12 -27.96 -5.12 1.49
CA ASN A 12 -28.46 -4.34 2.61
C ASN A 12 -27.48 -3.20 3.02
N ARG A 13 -27.79 -1.97 2.57
CA ARG A 13 -26.97 -0.77 2.82
C ARG A 13 -26.71 -0.48 4.31
N SER A 14 -27.60 -0.91 5.20
CA SER A 14 -27.49 -0.68 6.66
C SER A 14 -26.37 -1.48 7.33
N ARG A 15 -25.82 -2.51 6.68
CA ARG A 15 -24.82 -3.42 7.28
C ARG A 15 -23.37 -2.93 7.14
N ILE A 16 -23.18 -1.84 6.40
CA ILE A 16 -21.86 -1.32 5.98
C ILE A 16 -21.66 0.12 6.39
N GLY A 17 -22.76 0.80 6.71
CA GLY A 17 -22.75 2.13 7.29
C GLY A 17 -21.87 2.16 8.54
N VAL A 18 -20.84 3.00 8.51
CA VAL A 18 -20.05 3.34 9.68
C VAL A 18 -20.35 4.79 9.99
N GLU A 19 -20.69 5.06 11.24
CA GLU A 19 -20.90 6.42 11.70
C GLU A 19 -19.61 6.96 12.29
N TYR A 20 -19.09 8.04 11.69
CA TYR A 20 -17.90 8.72 12.18
C TYR A 20 -18.29 9.97 12.94
N VAL A 21 -17.92 10.04 14.21
CA VAL A 21 -18.15 11.22 15.06
C VAL A 21 -17.03 12.22 14.80
N LEU A 22 -17.41 13.42 14.35
CA LEU A 22 -16.46 14.48 14.06
C LEU A 22 -15.80 15.01 15.34
N PRO A 23 -14.53 15.43 15.27
CA PRO A 23 -13.87 16.09 16.40
C PRO A 23 -14.56 17.42 16.72
N ASP A 24 -14.82 17.65 18.00
CA ASP A 24 -15.12 18.97 18.52
C ASP A 24 -13.82 19.59 19.05
N LEU A 25 -13.32 20.62 18.38
CA LEU A 25 -12.02 21.23 18.70
C LEU A 25 -11.94 21.79 20.13
N ALA A 26 -13.08 22.04 20.80
CA ALA A 26 -13.11 22.49 22.19
C ALA A 26 -12.89 21.34 23.19
N THR A 27 -13.40 20.15 22.90
CA THR A 27 -13.41 19.01 23.85
C THR A 27 -12.56 17.82 23.39
N ARG A 28 -12.55 17.53 22.09
CA ARG A 28 -11.86 16.39 21.47
C ARG A 28 -11.24 16.76 20.12
N ARG A 29 -9.90 16.79 20.11
CA ARG A 29 -9.10 17.09 18.91
C ARG A 29 -9.14 15.99 17.82
N ARG A 30 -9.67 14.80 18.10
CA ARG A 30 -9.77 13.69 17.14
C ARG A 30 -11.17 13.09 17.15
N GLY A 31 -11.70 12.85 15.95
CA GLY A 31 -12.92 12.07 15.75
C GLY A 31 -12.66 10.59 15.97
N PHE A 32 -13.74 9.82 15.98
CA PHE A 32 -13.70 8.38 16.19
C PHE A 32 -14.87 7.70 15.49
N VAL A 33 -14.73 6.42 15.21
CA VAL A 33 -15.82 5.59 14.72
C VAL A 33 -16.75 5.26 15.88
N ARG A 34 -18.05 5.55 15.75
CA ARG A 34 -19.06 5.30 16.78
C ARG A 34 -19.22 3.79 17.03
N ALA A 35 -19.08 3.38 18.28
CA ALA A 35 -19.38 2.03 18.76
C ALA A 35 -20.77 1.97 19.40
N ALA A 36 -21.30 0.75 19.56
CA ALA A 36 -22.54 0.51 20.28
C ALA A 36 -22.38 0.89 21.76
N GLY A 37 -23.06 1.95 22.20
CA GLY A 37 -23.00 2.46 23.57
C GLY A 37 -22.31 3.82 23.74
N ASP A 38 -21.73 4.39 22.67
CA ASP A 38 -21.15 5.73 22.74
C ASP A 38 -22.25 6.81 22.86
N ASP A 39 -22.10 7.68 23.86
CA ASP A 39 -22.89 8.90 23.97
C ASP A 39 -22.37 9.95 22.98
N VAL A 40 -23.21 10.22 21.97
CA VAL A 40 -22.94 11.19 20.91
C VAL A 40 -23.96 12.33 20.93
N ALA A 41 -24.65 12.53 22.07
CA ALA A 41 -25.60 13.62 22.23
C ALA A 41 -24.90 14.98 22.02
N GLY A 42 -25.34 15.72 20.99
CA GLY A 42 -24.76 17.01 20.62
C GLY A 42 -23.50 16.96 19.74
N ALA A 43 -22.99 15.77 19.41
CA ALA A 43 -21.88 15.61 18.48
C ALA A 43 -22.36 15.54 17.02
N GLN A 44 -21.57 16.07 16.09
CA GLN A 44 -21.85 15.94 14.66
C GLN A 44 -21.39 14.55 14.17
N VAL A 45 -22.30 13.80 13.56
CA VAL A 45 -22.04 12.44 13.06
C VAL A 45 -22.11 12.42 11.54
N LEU A 46 -21.09 11.85 10.91
CA LEU A 46 -21.00 11.64 9.46
C LEU A 46 -21.20 10.15 9.15
N PRO A 47 -22.33 9.75 8.55
CA PRO A 47 -22.54 8.39 8.08
C PRO A 47 -21.70 8.14 6.82
N LEU A 48 -20.89 7.09 6.83
CA LEU A 48 -20.06 6.63 5.71
C LEU A 48 -20.58 5.29 5.22
N GLY A 49 -20.89 5.19 3.93
CA GLY A 49 -21.41 3.98 3.31
C GLY A 49 -20.52 3.54 2.17
N ASN A 50 -20.93 3.87 0.94
CA ASN A 50 -20.27 3.45 -0.29
C ASN A 50 -18.83 4.00 -0.40
N GLU A 51 -18.57 5.15 0.20
CA GLU A 51 -17.28 5.84 0.18
C GLU A 51 -16.15 4.96 0.74
N ARG A 52 -16.47 4.05 1.66
CA ARG A 52 -15.51 3.11 2.26
C ARG A 52 -14.91 2.14 1.22
N PHE A 53 -15.61 1.92 0.11
CA PHE A 53 -15.20 0.99 -0.96
C PHE A 53 -14.79 1.78 -2.21
N ALA A 54 -15.53 2.82 -2.56
CA ALA A 54 -15.24 3.64 -3.74
C ALA A 54 -13.85 4.30 -3.69
N VAL A 55 -13.42 4.76 -2.51
CA VAL A 55 -12.10 5.42 -2.36
C VAL A 55 -10.95 4.45 -2.63
N PRO A 56 -10.84 3.27 -1.97
CA PRO A 56 -9.78 2.32 -2.28
C PRO A 56 -9.92 1.66 -3.66
N GLU A 57 -11.13 1.59 -4.24
CA GLU A 57 -11.33 1.04 -5.58
C GLU A 57 -10.60 1.85 -6.66
N ALA A 58 -10.38 3.16 -6.45
CA ALA A 58 -9.60 3.99 -7.36
C ALA A 58 -8.15 3.49 -7.59
N LEU A 59 -7.62 2.64 -6.70
CA LEU A 59 -6.30 2.00 -6.90
C LEU A 59 -6.35 0.86 -7.93
N PHE A 60 -7.51 0.22 -8.10
CA PHE A 60 -7.73 -0.88 -9.04
C PHE A 60 -8.45 -0.41 -10.31
N HIS A 61 -9.34 0.57 -10.21
CA HIS A 61 -10.07 1.18 -11.31
C HIS A 61 -9.96 2.72 -11.28
N PRO A 62 -8.80 3.30 -11.65
CA PRO A 62 -8.61 4.75 -11.68
C PRO A 62 -9.56 5.49 -12.63
N SER A 63 -10.08 4.81 -13.65
CA SER A 63 -11.06 5.35 -14.60
C SER A 63 -12.34 5.83 -13.93
N ASP A 64 -12.74 5.24 -12.80
CA ASP A 64 -13.97 5.59 -12.08
C ASP A 64 -13.92 7.01 -11.49
N VAL A 65 -12.71 7.54 -11.30
CA VAL A 65 -12.45 8.92 -10.86
C VAL A 65 -11.92 9.82 -12.00
N GLY A 66 -12.02 9.36 -13.25
CA GLY A 66 -11.61 10.09 -14.44
C GLY A 66 -10.10 10.10 -14.71
N LEU A 67 -9.34 9.15 -14.14
CA LEU A 67 -7.93 8.98 -14.45
C LEU A 67 -7.75 7.92 -15.54
N GLU A 68 -7.19 8.33 -16.68
CA GLU A 68 -6.86 7.46 -17.82
C GLU A 68 -5.59 6.62 -17.55
N GLN A 69 -5.64 5.77 -16.53
CA GLN A 69 -4.54 4.91 -16.09
C GLN A 69 -5.04 3.51 -15.74
N GLY A 70 -4.17 2.51 -15.91
CA GLY A 70 -4.45 1.16 -15.44
C GLY A 70 -4.35 1.05 -13.91
N GLY A 71 -5.09 0.11 -13.34
CA GLY A 71 -5.00 -0.22 -11.91
C GLY A 71 -3.66 -0.82 -11.52
N VAL A 72 -3.41 -0.88 -10.22
CA VAL A 72 -2.18 -1.46 -9.65
C VAL A 72 -1.96 -2.91 -10.08
N HIS A 73 -3.02 -3.71 -10.22
CA HIS A 73 -2.92 -5.10 -10.68
C HIS A 73 -2.39 -5.20 -12.12
N ALA A 74 -2.87 -4.32 -13.01
CA ALA A 74 -2.43 -4.26 -14.40
C ALA A 74 -0.98 -3.77 -14.50
N ALA A 75 -0.60 -2.78 -13.69
CA ALA A 75 0.78 -2.29 -13.63
C ALA A 75 1.77 -3.39 -13.18
N VAL A 76 1.39 -4.20 -12.19
CA VAL A 76 2.21 -5.35 -11.74
C VAL A 76 2.37 -6.37 -12.86
N ALA A 77 1.28 -6.75 -13.53
CA ALA A 77 1.33 -7.72 -14.64
C ALA A 77 2.19 -7.20 -15.80
N GLN A 78 2.05 -5.92 -16.15
CA GLN A 78 2.86 -5.26 -17.18
C GLN A 78 4.35 -5.22 -16.82
N ALA A 79 4.68 -4.92 -15.56
CA ALA A 79 6.06 -4.91 -15.08
C ALA A 79 6.70 -6.30 -15.19
N VAL A 80 5.98 -7.35 -14.79
CA VAL A 80 6.46 -8.75 -14.94
C VAL A 80 6.60 -9.12 -16.42
N ALA A 81 5.66 -8.72 -17.27
CA ALA A 81 5.73 -8.99 -18.71
C ALA A 81 6.91 -8.29 -19.40
N ALA A 82 7.36 -7.14 -18.90
CA ALA A 82 8.53 -6.43 -19.40
C ALA A 82 9.86 -7.13 -19.06
N CYS A 83 9.87 -8.04 -18.08
CA CYS A 83 11.04 -8.84 -17.72
C CYS A 83 11.20 -10.08 -18.64
N ASP A 84 12.42 -10.64 -18.63
CA ASP A 84 12.75 -11.90 -19.28
C ASP A 84 11.79 -13.02 -18.86
N GLU A 85 11.31 -13.78 -19.84
CA GLU A 85 10.36 -14.88 -19.66
C GLU A 85 10.82 -15.90 -18.62
N ALA A 86 12.12 -16.20 -18.56
CA ALA A 86 12.69 -17.14 -17.61
C ALA A 86 12.53 -16.69 -16.14
N LEU A 87 12.43 -15.38 -15.89
CA LEU A 87 12.32 -14.81 -14.55
C LEU A 87 10.88 -14.60 -14.09
N ARG A 88 9.91 -14.53 -15.02
CA ARG A 88 8.52 -14.14 -14.72
C ARG A 88 7.88 -15.00 -13.63
N GLY A 89 8.07 -16.32 -13.71
CA GLY A 89 7.55 -17.24 -12.69
C GLY A 89 8.13 -16.98 -11.29
N VAL A 90 9.43 -16.69 -11.20
CA VAL A 90 10.10 -16.37 -9.94
C VAL A 90 9.64 -15.03 -9.39
N LEU A 91 9.45 -14.03 -10.25
CA LEU A 91 8.94 -12.71 -9.86
C LEU A 91 7.49 -12.80 -9.34
N CYS A 92 6.60 -13.52 -10.02
CA CYS A 92 5.22 -13.74 -9.56
C CYS A 92 5.13 -14.45 -8.21
N ALA A 93 6.05 -15.38 -7.92
CA ALA A 93 6.09 -16.13 -6.67
C ALA A 93 6.67 -15.33 -5.48
N ASN A 94 7.29 -14.18 -5.74
CA ASN A 94 8.02 -13.39 -4.75
C ASN A 94 7.64 -11.91 -4.79
N ILE A 95 6.33 -11.63 -4.71
CA ILE A 95 5.82 -10.26 -4.58
C ILE A 95 5.73 -9.90 -3.11
N VAL A 96 6.29 -8.75 -2.72
CA VAL A 96 6.18 -8.21 -1.36
C VAL A 96 5.35 -6.94 -1.40
N LEU A 97 4.26 -6.92 -0.66
CA LEU A 97 3.37 -5.78 -0.56
C LEU A 97 3.78 -4.90 0.63
N THR A 98 4.13 -3.65 0.36
CA THR A 98 4.65 -2.67 1.33
C THR A 98 3.98 -1.29 1.14
N GLY A 99 4.07 -0.41 2.14
CA GLY A 99 3.47 0.92 2.14
C GLY A 99 2.19 1.02 2.96
N GLY A 100 1.63 2.24 3.08
CA GLY A 100 0.44 2.50 3.89
C GLY A 100 -0.82 1.84 3.34
N SER A 101 -1.03 1.87 2.02
CA SER A 101 -2.20 1.28 1.36
C SER A 101 -2.26 -0.24 1.50
N ALA A 102 -1.12 -0.90 1.73
CA ALA A 102 -1.06 -2.34 1.99
C ALA A 102 -1.77 -2.76 3.29
N ALA A 103 -1.96 -1.83 4.23
CA ALA A 103 -2.68 -2.06 5.47
C ALA A 103 -4.21 -2.03 5.30
N LEU A 104 -4.71 -1.73 4.09
CA LEU A 104 -6.14 -1.78 3.80
C LEU A 104 -6.65 -3.23 3.91
N PRO A 105 -7.74 -3.48 4.67
CA PRO A 105 -8.28 -4.82 4.81
C PRO A 105 -8.70 -5.42 3.46
N GLY A 106 -8.27 -6.65 3.17
CA GLY A 106 -8.63 -7.35 1.92
C GLY A 106 -7.81 -6.96 0.69
N PHE A 107 -6.90 -5.97 0.81
CA PHE A 107 -6.13 -5.48 -0.33
C PHE A 107 -5.19 -6.54 -0.92
N ARG A 108 -4.52 -7.30 -0.05
CA ARG A 108 -3.61 -8.38 -0.45
C ARG A 108 -4.33 -9.45 -1.26
N GLU A 109 -5.46 -9.93 -0.75
CA GLU A 109 -6.27 -10.99 -1.37
C GLU A 109 -6.84 -10.52 -2.71
N ARG A 110 -7.31 -9.26 -2.76
CA ARG A 110 -7.81 -8.66 -4.00
C ARG A 110 -6.72 -8.57 -5.06
N LEU A 111 -5.55 -8.02 -4.69
CA LEU A 111 -4.41 -7.87 -5.59
C LEU A 111 -3.91 -9.22 -6.10
N GLU A 112 -3.78 -10.22 -5.21
CA GLU A 112 -3.35 -11.57 -5.58
C GLU A 112 -4.30 -12.20 -6.61
N ARG A 113 -5.62 -12.09 -6.40
CA ARG A 113 -6.62 -12.61 -7.35
C ARG A 113 -6.57 -11.91 -8.70
N GLU A 114 -6.51 -10.58 -8.73
CA GLU A 114 -6.51 -9.84 -9.99
C GLU A 114 -5.23 -10.03 -10.80
N VAL A 115 -4.07 -10.01 -10.14
CA VAL A 115 -2.79 -10.29 -10.82
C VAL A 115 -2.78 -11.73 -11.32
N GLN A 116 -3.27 -12.70 -10.53
CA GLN A 116 -3.34 -14.10 -10.93
C GLN A 116 -4.22 -14.32 -12.18
N ALA A 117 -5.26 -13.49 -12.39
CA ALA A 117 -6.09 -13.55 -13.59
C ALA A 117 -5.37 -13.04 -14.85
N LEU A 118 -4.33 -12.21 -14.69
CA LEU A 118 -3.58 -11.62 -15.79
C LEU A 118 -2.31 -12.39 -16.17
N VAL A 119 -1.78 -13.23 -15.27
CA VAL A 119 -0.52 -13.95 -15.49
C VAL A 119 -0.72 -15.48 -15.44
N PRO A 120 -0.03 -16.25 -16.29
CA PRO A 120 -0.15 -17.71 -16.31
C PRO A 120 0.58 -18.40 -15.15
N HIS A 121 1.45 -17.68 -14.44
CA HIS A 121 2.24 -18.21 -13.34
C HIS A 121 1.51 -18.09 -12.01
N ARG A 122 1.88 -18.94 -11.04
CA ARG A 122 1.33 -18.85 -9.68
C ARG A 122 1.81 -17.58 -8.99
N VAL A 123 0.88 -16.72 -8.61
CA VAL A 123 1.14 -15.50 -7.85
C VAL A 123 1.19 -15.83 -6.36
N ARG A 124 2.15 -15.23 -5.65
CA ARG A 124 2.21 -15.26 -4.20
C ARG A 124 2.62 -13.88 -3.69
N ILE A 125 1.75 -13.30 -2.85
CA ILE A 125 2.00 -11.99 -2.24
C ILE A 125 2.25 -12.16 -0.73
N ALA A 126 3.45 -11.78 -0.29
CA ALA A 126 3.80 -11.68 1.12
C ALA A 126 3.53 -10.26 1.63
N THR A 127 2.95 -10.16 2.82
CA THR A 127 2.72 -8.88 3.51
C THR A 127 3.39 -8.93 4.88
N PRO A 128 4.31 -8.00 5.18
CA PRO A 128 4.94 -7.90 6.50
C PRO A 128 3.92 -7.43 7.55
N ALA A 129 4.25 -7.62 8.83
CA ALA A 129 3.36 -7.26 9.94
C ALA A 129 3.06 -5.75 10.02
N ASP A 130 4.06 -4.90 9.72
CA ASP A 130 3.89 -3.45 9.58
C ASP A 130 4.38 -3.02 8.18
N PRO A 131 3.51 -3.05 7.16
CA PRO A 131 3.91 -2.69 5.80
C PRO A 131 4.20 -1.19 5.65
N ALA A 132 3.63 -0.33 6.50
CA ALA A 132 3.88 1.12 6.44
C ALA A 132 5.31 1.46 6.89
N ARG A 133 5.84 0.76 7.90
CA ARG A 133 7.21 0.96 8.41
C ARG A 133 8.24 0.00 7.82
N TRP A 134 7.85 -0.85 6.87
CA TRP A 134 8.74 -1.89 6.33
C TRP A 134 10.02 -1.32 5.70
N ALA A 135 9.92 -0.19 4.99
CA ALA A 135 11.09 0.50 4.43
C ALA A 135 12.08 0.95 5.52
N TRP A 136 11.57 1.44 6.66
CA TRP A 136 12.41 1.84 7.78
C TRP A 136 13.11 0.64 8.43
N HIS A 137 12.36 -0.46 8.64
CA HIS A 137 12.95 -1.71 9.15
C HIS A 137 14.04 -2.26 8.21
N GLY A 138 13.81 -2.20 6.89
CA GLY A 138 14.81 -2.55 5.89
C GLY A 138 16.07 -1.69 5.98
N GLY A 139 15.92 -0.37 6.16
CA GLY A 139 17.03 0.55 6.36
C GLY A 139 17.84 0.26 7.64
N CYS A 140 17.16 -0.03 8.75
CA CYS A 140 17.83 -0.44 10.00
C CYS A 140 18.59 -1.76 9.83
N ALA A 141 18.00 -2.74 9.15
CA ALA A 141 18.65 -4.02 8.87
C ALA A 141 19.88 -3.85 7.96
N LEU A 142 19.78 -3.01 6.92
CA LEU A 142 20.89 -2.67 6.03
C LEU A 142 22.02 -1.98 6.79
N ALA A 143 21.70 -1.01 7.66
CA ALA A 143 22.69 -0.29 8.47
C ALA A 143 23.39 -1.18 9.51
N ALA A 144 22.73 -2.25 9.96
CA ALA A 144 23.30 -3.21 10.91
C ALA A 144 24.22 -4.26 10.24
N GLN A 145 24.32 -4.28 8.91
CA GLN A 145 25.21 -5.23 8.24
C GLN A 145 26.69 -4.91 8.52
N PRO A 146 27.56 -5.93 8.67
CA PRO A 146 28.98 -5.71 9.01
C PRO A 146 29.74 -4.87 7.96
N ASP A 147 29.36 -4.98 6.69
CA ASP A 147 29.98 -4.27 5.57
C ASP A 147 29.31 -2.92 5.27
N ALA A 148 28.28 -2.53 6.02
CA ALA A 148 27.49 -1.35 5.70
C ALA A 148 28.30 -0.05 5.71
N ALA A 149 29.27 0.04 6.63
CA ALA A 149 30.15 1.19 6.76
C ALA A 149 31.13 1.36 5.58
N THR A 150 31.39 0.30 4.82
CA THR A 150 32.34 0.29 3.70
C THR A 150 31.62 0.30 2.36
N ARG A 151 30.47 -0.38 2.26
CA ARG A 151 29.74 -0.59 1.00
C ARG A 151 28.67 0.46 0.72
N TRP A 152 27.99 0.97 1.76
CA TRP A 152 26.81 1.82 1.62
C TRP A 152 27.03 3.24 2.17
N ARG A 153 28.29 3.69 2.26
CA ARG A 153 28.66 4.97 2.86
C ARG A 153 29.53 5.78 1.92
N VAL A 154 29.22 7.06 1.80
CA VAL A 154 30.10 8.06 1.20
C VAL A 154 30.51 9.06 2.29
N SER A 155 31.82 9.21 2.47
CA SER A 155 32.40 10.15 3.43
C SER A 155 32.37 11.59 2.88
N ARG A 156 32.51 12.56 3.79
CA ARG A 156 32.59 13.97 3.40
C ARG A 156 33.76 14.24 2.44
N ALA A 157 34.94 13.70 2.70
CA ALA A 157 36.10 13.86 1.82
C ALA A 157 35.84 13.28 0.42
N GLN A 158 35.24 12.10 0.35
CA GLN A 158 34.84 11.48 -0.93
C GLN A 158 33.85 12.36 -1.70
N TYR A 159 32.90 13.00 -1.03
CA TYR A 159 31.96 13.92 -1.68
C TYR A 159 32.65 15.22 -2.15
N GLU A 160 33.53 15.78 -1.33
CA GLU A 160 34.30 17.00 -1.68
C GLU A 160 35.24 16.76 -2.87
N GLU A 161 35.81 15.56 -3.01
CA GLU A 161 36.68 15.19 -4.14
C GLU A 161 35.90 14.78 -5.41
N MET A 162 34.84 13.98 -5.25
CA MET A 162 34.14 13.36 -6.39
C MET A 162 32.91 14.14 -6.86
N GLY A 163 32.42 15.07 -6.05
CA GLY A 163 31.20 15.83 -6.31
C GLY A 163 29.90 15.04 -6.15
N ALA A 164 28.78 15.75 -6.34
CA ALA A 164 27.44 15.21 -6.14
C ALA A 164 27.07 14.12 -7.15
N GLU A 165 27.38 14.32 -8.43
CA GLU A 165 26.96 13.41 -9.50
C GLU A 165 27.58 12.02 -9.34
N ARG A 166 28.87 11.95 -9.02
CA ARG A 166 29.57 10.68 -8.83
C ARG A 166 29.14 9.95 -7.55
N THR A 167 28.70 10.70 -6.53
CA THR A 167 28.10 10.14 -5.31
C THR A 167 26.74 9.49 -5.60
N ILE A 168 25.91 10.12 -6.44
CA ILE A 168 24.64 9.55 -6.88
C ILE A 168 24.90 8.29 -7.72
N ALA A 169 25.85 8.35 -8.65
CA ALA A 169 26.24 7.21 -9.49
C ALA A 169 26.76 6.02 -8.66
N HIS A 170 27.49 6.28 -7.56
CA HIS A 170 27.96 5.24 -6.65
C HIS A 170 26.80 4.40 -6.08
N PHE A 171 25.73 5.05 -5.61
CA PHE A 171 24.57 4.32 -5.08
C PHE A 171 23.71 3.70 -6.18
N ALA A 172 23.63 4.32 -7.36
CA ALA A 172 22.92 3.74 -8.51
C ALA A 172 23.57 2.44 -9.01
N ALA A 173 24.90 2.33 -8.93
CA ALA A 173 25.63 1.12 -9.32
C ALA A 173 25.51 -0.04 -8.30
N LEU A 174 24.97 0.24 -7.10
CA LEU A 174 24.75 -0.76 -6.06
C LEU A 174 23.33 -1.33 -6.06
N ALA A 175 22.42 -0.75 -6.86
CA ALA A 175 21.02 -1.18 -7.04
C ALA A 175 20.88 -2.10 -8.27
#